data_AF-A0A1Y2T895-F1
#
_entry.id   AF-A0A1Y2T895-F1
#
_cell.length_a   1.000
_cell.length_b   1.000
_cell.length_c   1.000
_cell.angle_alpha   90.00
_cell.angle_beta   90.00
_cell.angle_gamma   90.00
#
_symmetry.space_group_name_H-M   'P 1'
#
loop_
_entity.id
_entity.type
_entity.pdbx_description
1 polymer ?
#
loop_
_entity_poly.entity_id
_entity_poly.type
_entity_poly.pdbx_seq_one_letter_code
_entity_poly.pdbx_strand_id
1 'polypeptide(L)'
;MPVTGVNKVCGSGLKAVALAAQAIMLGDADVVVAGGQESMSGAPYLVPRARFGYRMGHGQLVDSMIADALTCGWEHVHMGLTAENIAEQFGISREDQDAFAAASQQKAEAAIKAGRFREEIVPVTVPGRKGDTVVDADEHPRFGTTVEALAKLRPAFKEGGTVTAGNASGINDGAAAVVVMSAEKAASLGVRPMAVIRSYAAAGVEPRIMGTGPIPATRKALVRAGLTIDRLDLIEANEAFAAQALAVVRGLELDPGKVNVNGGAIALGHPVGASGARILVT
;
A
#
# COMPACT_ATOMS: atom_id res chain seq x y z
N MET A 1 3.81 -23.66 -15.43
CA MET A 1 3.27 -23.11 -14.17
C MET A 1 2.12 -22.17 -14.54
N PRO A 2 0.89 -22.40 -14.05
CA PRO A 2 -0.22 -21.48 -14.27
C PRO A 2 0.04 -20.13 -13.57
N VAL A 3 -0.44 -19.03 -14.15
CA VAL A 3 -0.29 -17.67 -13.60
C VAL A 3 -1.65 -16.97 -13.70
N THR A 4 -2.00 -16.18 -12.68
CA THR A 4 -3.26 -15.41 -12.65
C THR A 4 -2.99 -14.01 -12.14
N GLY A 5 -3.45 -13.00 -12.90
CA GLY A 5 -3.45 -11.61 -12.47
C GLY A 5 -4.64 -11.34 -11.54
N VAL A 6 -4.39 -10.67 -10.42
CA VAL A 6 -5.41 -10.30 -9.44
C VAL A 6 -5.44 -8.79 -9.34
N ASN A 7 -6.59 -8.18 -9.63
CA ASN A 7 -6.81 -6.76 -9.38
C ASN A 7 -7.82 -6.58 -8.23
N LYS A 8 -7.31 -6.04 -7.12
CA LYS A 8 -8.07 -5.52 -5.99
C LYS A 8 -7.52 -4.15 -5.57
N VAL A 9 -7.11 -3.34 -6.56
CA VAL A 9 -6.45 -2.04 -6.39
C VAL A 9 -5.30 -2.16 -5.36
N CYS A 10 -5.23 -1.34 -4.32
CA CYS A 10 -4.19 -1.36 -3.30
C CYS A 10 -4.05 -2.72 -2.56
N GLY A 11 -5.13 -3.51 -2.56
CA GLY A 11 -5.18 -4.83 -1.90
C GLY A 11 -4.70 -5.98 -2.78
N SER A 12 -4.26 -5.73 -4.02
CA SER A 12 -3.93 -6.78 -5.01
C SER A 12 -2.84 -7.72 -4.51
N GLY A 13 -1.67 -7.19 -4.14
CA GLY A 13 -0.53 -7.99 -3.68
C GLY A 13 -0.85 -8.84 -2.44
N LEU A 14 -1.53 -8.28 -1.44
CA LEU A 14 -1.91 -9.02 -0.25
C LEU A 14 -3.01 -10.07 -0.54
N LYS A 15 -3.93 -9.75 -1.46
CA LYS A 15 -4.97 -10.71 -1.88
C LYS A 15 -4.36 -11.88 -2.65
N ALA A 16 -3.30 -11.68 -3.43
CA ALA A 16 -2.57 -12.76 -4.08
C ALA A 16 -1.99 -13.74 -3.05
N VAL A 17 -1.42 -13.26 -1.94
CA VAL A 17 -0.93 -14.10 -0.84
C VAL A 17 -2.07 -14.88 -0.16
N ALA A 18 -3.22 -14.23 0.07
CA ALA A 18 -4.39 -14.93 0.59
C ALA A 18 -4.93 -16.00 -0.37
N LEU A 19 -4.89 -15.77 -1.68
CA LEU A 19 -5.26 -16.77 -2.69
C LEU A 19 -4.28 -17.95 -2.74
N ALA A 20 -2.98 -17.69 -2.57
CA ALA A 20 -1.97 -18.73 -2.44
C ALA A 20 -2.22 -19.61 -1.21
N ALA A 21 -2.51 -19.00 -0.05
CA ALA A 21 -2.90 -19.73 1.15
C ALA A 21 -4.15 -20.57 0.92
N GLN A 22 -5.16 -20.03 0.22
CA GLN A 22 -6.39 -20.76 -0.13
C GLN A 22 -6.11 -22.00 -0.99
N ALA A 23 -5.32 -21.86 -2.06
CA ALA A 23 -4.96 -22.98 -2.94
C ALA A 23 -4.22 -24.08 -2.16
N ILE A 24 -3.29 -23.70 -1.28
CA ILE A 24 -2.56 -24.65 -0.44
C ILE A 24 -3.48 -25.35 0.56
N MET A 25 -4.36 -24.60 1.23
CA MET A 25 -5.32 -25.16 2.19
C MET A 25 -6.32 -26.13 1.56
N LEU A 26 -6.65 -25.94 0.27
CA LEU A 26 -7.56 -26.81 -0.47
C LEU A 26 -6.86 -28.03 -1.10
N GLY A 27 -5.52 -28.10 -1.02
CA GLY A 27 -4.72 -29.18 -1.62
C GLY A 27 -4.49 -29.01 -3.13
N ASP A 28 -4.78 -27.83 -3.69
CA ASP A 28 -4.59 -27.55 -5.12
C ASP A 28 -3.13 -27.23 -5.47
N ALA A 29 -2.32 -26.84 -4.47
CA ALA A 29 -0.90 -26.53 -4.64
C ALA A 29 -0.10 -26.77 -3.36
N ASP A 30 1.20 -27.05 -3.48
CA ASP A 30 2.11 -27.14 -2.34
C ASP A 30 3.02 -25.92 -2.19
N VAL A 31 3.30 -25.22 -3.30
CA VAL A 31 4.23 -24.09 -3.39
C VAL A 31 3.66 -23.08 -4.38
N VAL A 32 3.54 -21.83 -3.95
CA VAL A 32 3.00 -20.73 -4.77
C VAL A 32 3.85 -19.49 -4.55
N VAL A 33 4.28 -18.85 -5.65
CA VAL A 33 4.84 -17.49 -5.61
C VAL A 33 3.67 -16.52 -5.65
N ALA A 34 3.58 -15.62 -4.67
CA ALA A 34 2.49 -14.65 -4.57
C ALA A 34 3.03 -13.27 -4.21
N GLY A 35 2.38 -12.22 -4.68
CA GLY A 35 2.85 -10.86 -4.49
C GLY A 35 2.12 -9.88 -5.39
N GLY A 36 2.74 -8.73 -5.61
CA GLY A 36 2.24 -7.72 -6.53
C GLY A 36 3.38 -6.90 -7.12
N GLN A 37 3.09 -6.27 -8.25
CA GLN A 37 3.96 -5.30 -8.90
C GLN A 37 3.13 -4.12 -9.35
N GLU A 38 3.75 -2.95 -9.47
CA GLU A 38 3.18 -1.78 -10.12
C GLU A 38 4.30 -0.95 -10.74
N SER A 39 4.02 -0.39 -11.91
CA SER A 39 4.85 0.64 -12.54
C SER A 39 3.93 1.80 -12.91
N MET A 40 3.59 2.63 -11.94
CA MET A 40 2.72 3.79 -12.13
C MET A 40 3.33 4.81 -13.09
N SER A 41 4.65 4.99 -13.09
CA SER A 41 5.36 5.83 -14.06
C SER A 41 5.21 5.34 -15.51
N GLY A 42 4.89 4.06 -15.68
CA GLY A 42 4.69 3.41 -16.98
C GLY A 42 3.24 3.44 -17.48
N ALA A 43 2.32 4.05 -16.73
CA ALA A 43 0.90 4.07 -17.09
C ALA A 43 0.64 4.87 -18.39
N PRO A 44 -0.13 4.33 -19.36
CA PRO A 44 -0.39 5.02 -20.62
C PRO A 44 -1.51 6.07 -20.50
N TYR A 45 -1.60 6.95 -21.49
CA TYR A 45 -2.82 7.70 -21.76
C TYR A 45 -3.75 6.92 -22.70
N LEU A 46 -5.06 7.00 -22.46
CA LEU A 46 -6.11 6.31 -23.19
C LEU A 46 -6.91 7.28 -24.07
N VAL A 47 -7.41 6.77 -25.19
CA VAL A 47 -8.26 7.51 -26.14
C VAL A 47 -9.54 6.69 -26.38
N PRO A 48 -10.54 6.76 -25.48
CA PRO A 48 -11.59 5.73 -25.38
C PRO A 48 -12.42 5.51 -26.65
N ARG A 49 -12.65 6.55 -27.45
CA ARG A 49 -13.48 6.46 -28.67
C ARG A 49 -12.65 6.21 -29.93
N ALA A 50 -11.32 6.13 -29.85
CA ALA A 50 -10.46 5.99 -31.03
C ALA A 50 -10.76 4.72 -31.84
N ARG A 51 -11.21 3.65 -31.18
CA ARG A 51 -11.53 2.37 -31.85
C ARG A 51 -12.58 2.49 -32.95
N PHE A 52 -13.61 3.32 -32.74
CA PHE A 52 -14.72 3.49 -33.68
C PHE A 52 -14.83 4.91 -34.24
N GLY A 53 -14.01 5.84 -33.75
CA GLY A 53 -13.82 7.17 -34.31
C GLY A 53 -14.51 8.32 -33.57
N TYR A 54 -13.86 9.48 -33.67
CA TYR A 54 -14.33 10.86 -33.42
C TYR A 54 -15.74 11.23 -33.88
N ARG A 55 -16.02 10.83 -35.12
CA ARG A 55 -16.80 11.60 -36.10
C ARG A 55 -16.30 13.05 -36.28
N MET A 56 -16.56 13.94 -35.32
CA MET A 56 -16.18 15.37 -35.36
C MET A 56 -16.20 15.97 -33.95
N GLY A 57 -15.28 16.90 -33.63
CA GLY A 57 -15.17 17.58 -32.33
C GLY A 57 -13.98 17.14 -31.48
N HIS A 58 -13.83 17.74 -30.29
CA HIS A 58 -12.73 17.44 -29.36
C HIS A 58 -12.86 16.08 -28.67
N GLY A 59 -11.71 15.52 -28.25
CA GLY A 59 -11.61 14.30 -27.46
C GLY A 59 -10.71 14.50 -26.25
N GLN A 60 -10.90 13.67 -25.23
CA GLN A 60 -10.07 13.67 -24.03
C GLN A 60 -9.00 12.58 -24.13
N LEU A 61 -7.77 12.94 -23.78
CA LEU A 61 -6.72 11.99 -23.40
C LEU A 61 -6.91 11.68 -21.92
N VAL A 62 -7.16 10.42 -21.60
CA VAL A 62 -7.46 9.97 -20.24
C VAL A 62 -6.20 9.38 -19.62
N ASP A 63 -5.77 9.90 -18.49
CA ASP A 63 -4.68 9.31 -17.71
C ASP A 63 -5.15 7.99 -17.08
N SER A 64 -4.58 6.85 -17.50
CA SER A 64 -5.05 5.54 -17.02
C SER A 64 -4.74 5.30 -15.54
N MET A 65 -3.63 5.84 -15.02
CA MET A 65 -3.30 5.73 -13.60
C MET A 65 -4.38 6.42 -12.76
N ILE A 66 -4.78 7.63 -13.15
CA ILE A 66 -5.83 8.36 -12.45
C ILE A 66 -7.18 7.64 -12.60
N ALA A 67 -7.52 7.23 -13.82
CA ALA A 67 -8.83 6.64 -14.12
C ALA A 67 -9.04 5.26 -13.46
N ASP A 68 -8.02 4.39 -13.52
CA ASP A 68 -8.16 2.98 -13.14
C ASP A 68 -7.76 2.72 -11.68
N ALA A 69 -6.89 3.54 -11.08
CA ALA A 69 -6.38 3.32 -9.72
C ALA A 69 -6.76 4.41 -8.71
N LEU A 70 -6.83 5.69 -9.14
CA LEU A 70 -6.94 6.82 -8.20
C LEU A 70 -8.30 7.52 -8.22
N THR A 71 -9.24 7.07 -9.04
CA THR A 71 -10.61 7.61 -9.13
C THR A 71 -11.62 6.56 -8.67
N CYS A 72 -12.55 6.98 -7.82
CA CYS A 72 -13.63 6.11 -7.36
C CYS A 72 -14.56 5.79 -8.53
N GLY A 73 -14.72 4.51 -8.86
CA GLY A 73 -15.63 4.08 -9.93
C GLY A 73 -17.12 4.35 -9.68
N TRP A 74 -17.50 4.65 -8.44
CA TRP A 74 -18.89 4.93 -8.04
C TRP A 74 -19.18 6.43 -7.85
N GLU A 75 -18.32 7.11 -7.10
CA GLU A 75 -18.51 8.53 -6.75
C GLU A 75 -17.82 9.47 -7.75
N HIS A 76 -16.98 8.93 -8.65
CA HIS A 76 -16.20 9.69 -9.64
C HIS A 76 -15.33 10.80 -9.03
N VAL A 77 -14.82 10.58 -7.82
CA VAL A 77 -13.91 11.47 -7.09
C VAL A 77 -12.54 10.84 -6.92
N HIS A 78 -11.50 11.68 -6.84
CA HIS A 78 -10.14 11.23 -6.55
C HIS A 78 -10.06 10.60 -5.14
N MET A 79 -9.21 9.59 -4.93
CA MET A 79 -9.03 8.94 -3.62
C MET A 79 -8.66 9.93 -2.50
N GLY A 80 -7.94 11.00 -2.85
CA GLY A 80 -7.64 12.09 -1.92
C GLY A 80 -8.88 12.76 -1.31
N LEU A 81 -9.99 12.86 -2.05
CA LEU A 81 -11.26 13.36 -1.51
C LEU A 81 -11.90 12.38 -0.52
N THR A 82 -11.67 11.08 -0.67
CA THR A 82 -12.11 10.09 0.33
C THR A 82 -11.33 10.24 1.64
N ALA A 83 -10.05 10.65 1.57
CA ALA A 83 -9.25 10.95 2.74
C ALA A 83 -9.72 12.23 3.45
N GLU A 84 -10.11 13.27 2.69
CA GLU A 84 -10.74 14.47 3.26
C GLU A 84 -12.07 14.12 3.96
N ASN A 85 -12.92 13.28 3.36
CA ASN A 85 -14.16 12.82 4.01
C ASN A 85 -13.88 12.13 5.35
N ILE A 86 -12.84 11.29 5.40
CA ILE A 86 -12.42 10.63 6.64
C ILE A 86 -11.89 11.66 7.65
N ALA A 87 -11.08 12.62 7.22
CA ALA A 87 -10.58 13.67 8.11
C ALA A 87 -11.73 14.47 8.74
N GLU A 88 -12.71 14.88 7.93
CA GLU A 88 -13.92 15.59 8.38
C GLU A 88 -14.75 14.71 9.33
N GLN A 89 -15.06 13.46 8.96
CA GLN A 89 -15.94 12.58 9.72
C GLN A 89 -15.35 12.13 11.06
N PHE A 90 -14.03 11.89 11.12
CA PHE A 90 -13.36 11.39 12.31
C PHE A 90 -12.63 12.48 13.11
N GLY A 91 -12.78 13.75 12.71
CA GLY A 91 -12.16 14.90 13.40
C GLY A 91 -10.64 14.83 13.42
N ILE A 92 -10.03 14.44 12.30
CA ILE A 92 -8.57 14.31 12.19
C ILE A 92 -8.01 15.61 11.63
N SER A 93 -7.35 16.38 12.48
CA SER A 93 -6.86 17.70 12.13
C SER A 93 -5.71 17.65 11.12
N ARG A 94 -5.39 18.80 10.53
CA ARG A 94 -4.21 18.96 9.67
C ARG A 94 -2.92 18.70 10.46
N GLU A 95 -2.88 19.16 11.70
CA GLU A 95 -1.73 19.03 12.60
C GLU A 95 -1.48 17.56 12.94
N ASP A 96 -2.53 16.79 13.21
CA ASP A 96 -2.43 15.34 13.45
C ASP A 96 -1.86 14.62 12.22
N GLN A 97 -2.34 14.98 11.03
CA GLN A 97 -1.89 14.38 9.77
C GLN A 97 -0.41 14.68 9.48
N ASP A 98 0.01 15.92 9.68
CA ASP A 98 1.40 16.34 9.44
C ASP A 98 2.35 15.76 10.51
N ALA A 99 1.91 15.66 11.77
CA ALA A 99 2.68 15.00 12.83
C ALA A 99 2.88 13.51 12.52
N PHE A 100 1.82 12.81 12.09
CA PHE A 100 1.91 11.41 11.68
C PHE A 100 2.86 11.22 10.49
N ALA A 101 2.76 12.09 9.48
CA ALA A 101 3.61 12.05 8.31
C ALA A 101 5.10 12.30 8.64
N ALA A 102 5.40 13.28 9.50
CA ALA A 102 6.77 13.53 9.97
C ALA A 102 7.33 12.31 10.72
N ALA A 103 6.55 11.68 11.58
CA ALA A 103 6.96 10.47 12.28
C ALA A 103 7.22 9.30 11.31
N SER A 104 6.41 9.13 10.28
CA SER A 104 6.65 8.12 9.23
C SER A 104 7.98 8.36 8.50
N GLN A 105 8.26 9.60 8.11
CA GLN A 105 9.53 10.00 7.47
C GLN A 105 10.74 9.74 8.37
N GLN A 106 10.65 10.09 9.66
CA GLN A 106 11.73 9.88 10.63
C GLN A 106 12.00 8.39 10.88
N LYS A 107 10.94 7.56 10.99
CA LYS A 107 11.09 6.11 11.13
C LYS A 107 11.74 5.49 9.88
N ALA A 108 11.33 5.90 8.68
CA ALA A 108 11.95 5.44 7.43
C ALA A 108 13.42 5.85 7.33
N GLU A 109 13.74 7.11 7.64
CA GLU A 109 15.13 7.60 7.66
C GLU A 109 16.00 6.79 8.64
N ALA A 110 15.49 6.53 9.85
CA ALA A 110 16.20 5.72 10.84
C ALA A 110 16.39 4.28 10.38
N ALA A 111 15.36 3.65 9.79
CA ALA A 111 15.41 2.28 9.29
C ALA A 111 16.41 2.12 8.13
N ILE A 112 16.42 3.05 7.18
CA ILE A 112 17.37 3.07 6.06
C ILE A 112 18.80 3.25 6.57
N LYS A 113 19.04 4.23 7.44
CA LYS A 113 20.37 4.47 8.02
C LYS A 113 20.88 3.28 8.85
N ALA A 114 19.99 2.59 9.55
CA ALA A 114 20.30 1.37 10.29
C ALA A 114 20.43 0.12 9.41
N GLY A 115 20.15 0.22 8.11
CA GLY A 115 20.26 -0.88 7.16
C GLY A 115 19.18 -1.96 7.30
N ARG A 116 18.02 -1.64 7.91
CA ARG A 116 16.95 -2.62 8.17
C ARG A 116 16.34 -3.22 6.89
N PHE A 117 16.29 -2.44 5.81
CA PHE A 117 15.73 -2.90 4.53
C PHE A 117 16.70 -3.72 3.67
N ARG A 118 17.96 -3.89 4.09
CA ARG A 118 18.98 -4.57 3.27
C ARG A 118 18.67 -6.05 3.00
N GLU A 119 18.00 -6.71 3.94
CA GLU A 119 17.67 -8.14 3.80
C GLU A 119 16.43 -8.37 2.94
N GLU A 120 15.54 -7.38 2.82
CA GLU A 120 14.30 -7.50 2.03
C GLU A 120 14.41 -6.92 0.60
N ILE A 121 15.33 -5.99 0.35
CA ILE A 121 15.51 -5.38 -0.97
C ILE A 121 16.43 -6.23 -1.86
N VAL A 122 15.91 -6.62 -3.03
CA VAL A 122 16.70 -7.18 -4.12
C VAL A 122 17.09 -6.06 -5.09
N PRO A 123 18.39 -5.80 -5.36
CA PRO A 123 18.81 -4.76 -6.29
C PRO A 123 18.29 -4.97 -7.71
N VAL A 124 17.82 -3.88 -8.34
CA VAL A 124 17.38 -3.85 -9.73
C VAL A 124 18.48 -3.20 -10.57
N THR A 125 19.02 -3.94 -11.54
CA THR A 125 20.01 -3.42 -12.49
C THR A 125 19.31 -2.95 -13.76
N VAL A 126 19.41 -1.66 -14.07
CA VAL A 126 18.82 -1.02 -15.24
C VAL A 126 19.90 -0.84 -16.31
N PRO A 127 19.82 -1.55 -17.44
CA PRO A 127 20.81 -1.42 -18.51
C PRO A 127 20.75 -0.05 -19.17
N GLY A 128 21.90 0.60 -19.29
CA GLY A 128 22.03 1.93 -19.88
C GLY A 128 23.07 1.99 -20.99
N ARG A 129 22.89 2.93 -21.94
CA ARG A 129 23.85 3.13 -23.05
C ARG A 129 25.26 3.50 -22.57
N LYS A 130 25.39 4.08 -21.38
CA LYS A 130 26.66 4.52 -20.77
C LYS A 130 27.14 3.60 -19.63
N GLY A 131 26.51 2.44 -19.48
CA GLY A 131 26.71 1.53 -18.34
C GLY A 131 25.41 1.28 -17.59
N ASP A 132 25.42 0.27 -16.74
CA ASP A 132 24.27 -0.16 -15.96
C ASP A 132 24.13 0.70 -14.70
N THR A 133 22.89 1.00 -14.31
CA THR A 133 22.55 1.67 -13.05
C THR A 133 21.93 0.65 -12.12
N VAL A 134 22.46 0.51 -10.90
CA VAL A 134 21.87 -0.35 -9.86
C VAL A 134 20.99 0.51 -8.95
N VAL A 135 19.75 0.06 -8.75
CA VAL A 135 18.79 0.65 -7.80
C VAL A 135 18.57 -0.35 -6.67
N ASP A 136 19.00 0.00 -5.46
CA ASP A 136 19.00 -0.87 -4.28
C ASP A 136 18.52 -0.19 -2.99
N ALA A 137 17.91 1.00 -3.11
CA ALA A 137 17.40 1.78 -2.00
C ALA A 137 16.06 2.44 -2.34
N ASP A 138 15.18 2.55 -1.34
CA ASP A 138 13.95 3.33 -1.45
C ASP A 138 14.29 4.82 -1.67
N GLU A 139 13.78 5.42 -2.75
CA GLU A 139 14.09 6.81 -3.14
C GLU A 139 13.09 7.85 -2.64
N HIS A 140 11.89 7.42 -2.22
CA HIS A 140 10.80 8.32 -1.84
C HIS A 140 10.99 9.04 -0.48
N PRO A 141 11.66 8.45 0.53
CA PRO A 141 11.86 9.10 1.82
C PRO A 141 12.57 10.46 1.72
N ARG A 142 12.04 11.45 2.45
CA ARG A 142 12.53 12.82 2.50
C ARG A 142 13.21 13.05 3.85
N PHE A 143 14.51 12.79 3.93
CA PHE A 143 15.27 12.89 5.18
C PHE A 143 15.24 14.31 5.74
N GLY A 144 15.15 14.42 7.08
CA GLY A 144 15.04 15.70 7.78
C GLY A 144 13.68 16.39 7.64
N THR A 145 12.63 15.69 7.20
CA THR A 145 11.26 16.23 7.19
C THR A 145 10.82 16.61 8.61
N THR A 146 10.30 17.83 8.77
CA THR A 146 9.76 18.33 10.04
C THR A 146 8.28 18.72 9.90
N VAL A 147 7.56 18.78 11.02
CA VAL A 147 6.15 19.20 11.05
C VAL A 147 6.00 20.62 10.52
N GLU A 148 6.94 21.52 10.83
CA GLU A 148 6.93 22.92 10.36
C GLU A 148 7.12 23.03 8.84
N ALA A 149 7.89 22.11 8.25
CA ALA A 149 8.04 22.04 6.80
C ALA A 149 6.74 21.54 6.15
N LEU A 150 6.10 20.52 6.73
CA LEU A 150 4.85 19.96 6.24
C LEU A 150 3.69 20.96 6.35
N ALA A 151 3.61 21.72 7.44
CA ALA A 151 2.56 22.72 7.68
C ALA A 151 2.47 23.80 6.59
N LYS A 152 3.58 24.08 5.89
CA LYS A 152 3.64 25.06 4.78
C LYS A 152 3.03 24.55 3.47
N LEU A 153 2.75 23.25 3.37
CA LEU A 153 2.21 22.66 2.15
C LEU A 153 0.75 23.02 1.95
N ARG A 154 0.41 23.32 0.70
CA ARG A 154 -0.97 23.61 0.28
C ARG A 154 -1.80 22.32 0.18
N PRO A 155 -3.11 22.38 0.44
CA PRO A 155 -4.02 21.26 0.20
C PRO A 155 -3.96 20.78 -1.25
N ALA A 156 -3.99 19.46 -1.46
CA ALA A 156 -3.80 18.83 -2.77
C ALA A 156 -5.12 18.57 -3.52
N PHE A 157 -6.23 18.38 -2.81
CA PHE A 157 -7.47 17.84 -3.41
C PHE A 157 -8.69 18.75 -3.31
N LYS A 158 -8.75 19.64 -2.32
CA LYS A 158 -9.88 20.55 -2.08
C LYS A 158 -9.37 21.87 -1.49
N GLU A 159 -9.95 22.98 -1.89
CA GLU A 159 -9.67 24.28 -1.26
C GLU A 159 -10.08 24.25 0.22
N GLY A 160 -9.18 24.70 1.10
CA GLY A 160 -9.37 24.58 2.56
C GLY A 160 -9.29 23.15 3.09
N GLY A 161 -8.85 22.18 2.28
CA GLY A 161 -8.66 20.79 2.69
C GLY A 161 -7.48 20.60 3.65
N THR A 162 -7.35 19.38 4.17
CA THR A 162 -6.32 18.99 5.14
C THR A 162 -5.25 18.08 4.54
N VAL A 163 -5.54 17.42 3.42
CA VAL A 163 -4.65 16.47 2.77
C VAL A 163 -3.70 17.20 1.83
N THR A 164 -2.41 16.92 1.96
CA THR A 164 -1.31 17.52 1.18
C THR A 164 -0.38 16.46 0.60
N ALA A 165 0.52 16.85 -0.30
CA ALA A 165 1.61 15.97 -0.77
C ALA A 165 2.63 15.58 0.32
N GLY A 166 2.52 16.19 1.51
CA GLY A 166 3.36 15.86 2.67
C GLY A 166 2.78 14.75 3.54
N ASN A 167 1.45 14.65 3.59
CA ASN A 167 0.71 13.71 4.45
C ASN A 167 -0.11 12.67 3.66
N ALA A 168 0.18 12.56 2.36
CA ALA A 168 -0.28 11.50 1.46
C ALA A 168 0.92 10.73 0.92
N SER A 169 0.74 9.45 0.59
CA SER A 169 1.76 8.68 -0.13
C SER A 169 1.93 9.16 -1.57
N GLY A 170 3.09 8.86 -2.15
CA GLY A 170 3.41 9.18 -3.54
C GLY A 170 2.78 8.25 -4.58
N ILE A 171 3.11 8.56 -5.83
CA ILE A 171 3.00 7.67 -6.98
C ILE A 171 4.36 6.99 -7.11
N ASN A 172 4.39 5.66 -7.10
CA ASN A 172 5.63 4.90 -6.99
C ASN A 172 5.60 3.64 -7.84
N ASP A 173 6.80 3.17 -8.17
CA ASP A 173 7.02 1.92 -8.87
C ASP A 173 7.64 0.91 -7.90
N GLY A 174 7.30 -0.37 -8.05
CA GLY A 174 7.88 -1.41 -7.21
C GLY A 174 7.18 -2.76 -7.35
N ALA A 175 7.86 -3.81 -6.86
CA ALA A 175 7.32 -5.15 -6.77
C ALA A 175 7.73 -5.80 -5.46
N ALA A 176 6.85 -6.63 -4.90
CA ALA A 176 7.12 -7.44 -3.72
C ALA A 176 6.50 -8.82 -3.90
N ALA A 177 7.23 -9.87 -3.51
CA ALA A 177 6.78 -11.24 -3.64
C ALA A 177 7.27 -12.11 -2.48
N VAL A 178 6.49 -13.14 -2.17
CA VAL A 178 6.78 -14.17 -1.18
C VAL A 178 6.55 -15.55 -1.78
N VAL A 179 7.24 -16.54 -1.22
CA VAL A 179 6.98 -17.96 -1.49
C VAL A 179 6.10 -18.49 -0.36
N VAL A 180 4.88 -18.91 -0.70
CA VAL A 180 3.95 -19.55 0.24
C VAL A 180 4.01 -21.06 0.01
N MET A 181 4.14 -21.83 1.09
CA MET A 181 4.27 -23.29 1.03
C MET A 181 3.35 -23.97 2.03
N SER A 182 2.93 -25.19 1.73
CA SER A 182 2.39 -26.09 2.75
C SER A 182 3.49 -26.40 3.78
N ALA A 183 3.12 -26.54 5.06
CA ALA A 183 4.09 -26.83 6.12
C ALA A 183 4.79 -28.18 5.89
N GLU A 184 4.05 -29.18 5.39
CA GLU A 184 4.58 -30.48 5.00
C GLU A 184 5.60 -30.35 3.87
N LYS A 185 5.29 -29.57 2.83
CA LYS A 185 6.23 -29.40 1.71
C LYS A 185 7.49 -28.67 2.15
N ALA A 186 7.35 -27.60 2.94
CA ALA A 186 8.48 -26.87 3.51
C ALA A 186 9.40 -27.81 4.31
N ALA A 187 8.83 -28.65 5.17
CA ALA A 187 9.59 -29.64 5.94
C ALA A 187 10.30 -30.68 5.05
N SER A 188 9.60 -31.24 4.04
CA SER A 188 10.19 -32.23 3.13
C SER A 188 11.35 -31.68 2.29
N LEU A 189 11.35 -30.37 2.03
CA LEU A 189 12.40 -29.67 1.28
C LEU A 189 13.48 -29.05 2.19
N GLY A 190 13.38 -29.20 3.51
CA GLY A 190 14.32 -28.60 4.46
C GLY A 190 14.27 -27.06 4.50
N VAL A 191 13.18 -26.44 4.05
CA VAL A 191 13.00 -24.99 4.07
C VAL A 191 12.51 -24.57 5.45
N ARG A 192 13.22 -23.63 6.09
CA ARG A 192 12.80 -23.01 7.36
C ARG A 192 11.80 -21.87 7.06
N PRO A 193 10.52 -21.97 7.47
CA PRO A 193 9.56 -20.90 7.24
C PRO A 193 9.93 -19.62 8.02
N MET A 194 9.74 -18.45 7.41
CA MET A 194 9.96 -17.15 8.06
C MET A 194 8.77 -16.73 8.93
N ALA A 195 7.56 -17.04 8.49
CA ALA A 195 6.31 -16.74 9.18
C ALA A 195 5.24 -17.78 8.84
N VAL A 196 4.10 -17.73 9.52
CA VAL A 196 2.94 -18.57 9.23
C VAL A 196 1.70 -17.71 9.09
N ILE A 197 0.95 -17.92 8.01
CA ILE A 197 -0.34 -17.25 7.77
C ILE A 197 -1.38 -17.85 8.71
N ARG A 198 -1.67 -17.19 9.83
CA ARG A 198 -2.68 -17.62 10.82
C ARG A 198 -4.11 -17.44 10.32
N SER A 199 -4.39 -16.31 9.66
CA SER A 199 -5.68 -16.04 9.05
C SER A 199 -5.55 -14.90 8.03
N TYR A 200 -6.63 -14.67 7.29
CA TYR A 200 -6.81 -13.51 6.42
C TYR A 200 -8.29 -13.18 6.34
N ALA A 201 -8.60 -11.92 6.03
CA ALA A 201 -9.97 -11.49 5.79
C ALA A 201 -10.02 -10.30 4.82
N ALA A 202 -11.19 -10.14 4.20
CA ALA A 202 -11.56 -8.96 3.47
C ALA A 202 -12.94 -8.49 3.95
N ALA A 203 -13.14 -7.18 3.90
CA ALA A 203 -14.39 -6.50 4.21
C ALA A 203 -14.61 -5.36 3.21
N GLY A 204 -15.87 -5.02 2.96
CA GLY A 204 -16.26 -3.83 2.22
C GLY A 204 -16.73 -2.73 3.16
N VAL A 205 -16.55 -1.49 2.75
CA VAL A 205 -17.07 -0.28 3.40
C VAL A 205 -17.61 0.64 2.31
N GLU A 206 -18.24 1.74 2.71
CA GLU A 206 -18.70 2.75 1.76
C GLU A 206 -17.53 3.35 0.96
N PRO A 207 -17.68 3.54 -0.38
CA PRO A 207 -16.60 4.06 -1.22
C PRO A 207 -16.07 5.43 -0.77
N ARG A 208 -16.93 6.28 -0.20
CA ARG A 208 -16.58 7.63 0.26
C ARG A 208 -15.59 7.64 1.43
N ILE A 209 -15.51 6.55 2.17
CA ILE A 209 -14.62 6.33 3.32
C ILE A 209 -13.83 5.04 3.16
N MET A 210 -13.46 4.68 1.92
CA MET A 210 -12.79 3.41 1.60
C MET A 210 -11.56 3.13 2.47
N GLY A 211 -10.86 4.18 2.91
CA GLY A 211 -9.68 4.09 3.78
C GLY A 211 -9.97 3.51 5.17
N THR A 212 -11.24 3.39 5.58
CA THR A 212 -11.64 2.72 6.83
C THR A 212 -11.74 1.20 6.69
N GLY A 213 -11.67 0.66 5.46
CA GLY A 213 -11.75 -0.77 5.15
C GLY A 213 -10.85 -1.70 5.97
N PRO A 214 -9.62 -1.28 6.37
CA PRO A 214 -8.77 -2.08 7.26
C PRO A 214 -9.41 -2.37 8.63
N ILE A 215 -10.31 -1.53 9.15
CA ILE A 215 -10.94 -1.72 10.47
C ILE A 215 -11.76 -3.03 10.50
N PRO A 216 -12.83 -3.20 9.68
CA PRO A 216 -13.59 -4.44 9.68
C PRO A 216 -12.80 -5.63 9.15
N ALA A 217 -11.85 -5.42 8.22
CA ALA A 217 -11.00 -6.51 7.71
C ALA A 217 -10.11 -7.09 8.80
N THR A 218 -9.44 -6.23 9.59
CA THR A 218 -8.55 -6.64 10.68
C THR A 218 -9.33 -7.32 11.79
N ARG A 219 -10.46 -6.75 12.25
CA ARG A 219 -11.32 -7.39 13.26
C ARG A 219 -11.75 -8.79 12.82
N LYS A 220 -12.15 -8.96 11.57
CA LYS A 220 -12.55 -10.26 11.02
C LYS A 220 -11.39 -11.25 10.92
N ALA A 221 -10.18 -10.80 10.56
CA ALA A 221 -8.99 -11.65 10.54
C ALA A 221 -8.62 -12.10 11.96
N LEU A 222 -8.60 -11.19 12.94
CA LEU A 222 -8.30 -11.51 14.34
C LEU A 222 -9.27 -12.53 14.93
N VAL A 223 -10.57 -12.38 14.70
CA VAL A 223 -11.58 -13.36 15.11
C VAL A 223 -11.29 -14.74 14.50
N ARG A 224 -10.93 -14.82 13.22
CA ARG A 224 -10.57 -16.08 12.55
C ARG A 224 -9.28 -16.70 13.10
N ALA A 225 -8.34 -15.87 13.53
CA ALA A 225 -7.10 -16.31 14.14
C ALA A 225 -7.25 -16.71 15.63
N GLY A 226 -8.38 -16.39 16.27
CA GLY A 226 -8.53 -16.50 17.72
C GLY A 226 -7.60 -15.55 18.48
N LEU A 227 -7.30 -14.38 17.91
CA LEU A 227 -6.40 -13.37 18.47
C LEU A 227 -7.15 -12.09 18.81
N THR A 228 -6.55 -11.28 19.67
CA THR A 228 -6.99 -9.94 20.06
C THR A 228 -5.90 -8.91 19.70
N ILE A 229 -6.26 -7.63 19.60
CA ILE A 229 -5.35 -6.55 19.18
C ILE A 229 -4.11 -6.44 20.07
N ASP A 230 -4.27 -6.63 21.38
CA ASP A 230 -3.19 -6.58 22.38
C ASP A 230 -2.13 -7.67 22.18
N ARG A 231 -2.46 -8.74 21.46
CA ARG A 231 -1.55 -9.84 21.13
C ARG A 231 -0.70 -9.59 19.89
N LEU A 232 -0.86 -8.44 19.23
CA LEU A 232 -0.03 -8.05 18.10
C LEU A 232 1.26 -7.40 18.60
N ASP A 233 2.40 -7.92 18.16
CA ASP A 233 3.73 -7.40 18.52
C ASP A 233 4.19 -6.29 17.55
N LEU A 234 3.88 -6.45 16.27
CA LEU A 234 4.16 -5.50 15.19
C LEU A 234 2.95 -5.42 14.26
N ILE A 235 2.75 -4.24 13.69
CA ILE A 235 1.60 -3.96 12.84
C ILE A 235 2.05 -3.11 11.66
N GLU A 236 1.89 -3.64 10.45
CA GLU A 236 2.01 -2.86 9.23
C GLU A 236 0.62 -2.46 8.74
N ALA A 237 0.32 -1.17 8.84
CA ALA A 237 -0.93 -0.54 8.43
C ALA A 237 -0.63 0.52 7.35
N ASN A 238 -0.96 0.20 6.09
CA ASN A 238 -0.59 1.03 4.94
C ASN A 238 -1.04 2.50 5.08
N GLU A 239 -0.15 3.42 4.72
CA GLU A 239 -0.33 4.87 4.90
C GLU A 239 -0.65 5.56 3.56
N ALA A 240 -1.73 5.15 2.87
CA ALA A 240 -2.12 5.83 1.62
C ALA A 240 -2.35 7.34 1.84
N PHE A 241 -2.98 7.66 2.97
CA PHE A 241 -3.12 9.01 3.50
C PHE A 241 -2.99 8.97 5.02
N ALA A 242 -2.46 10.03 5.64
CA ALA A 242 -2.38 10.15 7.09
C ALA A 242 -3.77 10.12 7.74
N ALA A 243 -4.76 10.80 7.14
CA ALA A 243 -6.14 10.81 7.62
C ALA A 243 -6.71 9.39 7.80
N GLN A 244 -6.62 8.55 6.77
CA GLN A 244 -7.13 7.18 6.89
C GLN A 244 -6.28 6.31 7.84
N ALA A 245 -4.95 6.49 7.85
CA ALA A 245 -4.07 5.71 8.72
C ALA A 245 -4.39 5.99 10.19
N LEU A 246 -4.56 7.27 10.55
CA LEU A 246 -4.99 7.68 11.88
C LEU A 246 -6.39 7.19 12.23
N ALA A 247 -7.34 7.21 11.29
CA ALA A 247 -8.67 6.65 11.51
C ALA A 247 -8.61 5.14 11.82
N VAL A 248 -7.76 4.40 11.11
CA VAL A 248 -7.55 2.95 11.34
C VAL A 248 -6.87 2.70 12.68
N VAL A 249 -5.78 3.42 12.99
CA VAL A 249 -5.05 3.32 14.26
C VAL A 249 -5.98 3.59 15.44
N ARG A 250 -6.76 4.67 15.38
CA ARG A 250 -7.74 5.02 16.43
C ARG A 250 -8.89 4.02 16.48
N GLY A 251 -9.47 3.63 15.34
CA GLY A 251 -10.63 2.75 15.28
C GLY A 251 -10.35 1.28 15.67
N LEU A 252 -9.10 0.86 15.62
CA LEU A 252 -8.64 -0.45 16.11
C LEU A 252 -7.91 -0.36 17.45
N GLU A 253 -7.75 0.83 18.02
CA GLU A 253 -7.02 1.08 19.27
C GLU A 253 -5.59 0.49 19.23
N LEU A 254 -4.91 0.69 18.09
CA LEU A 254 -3.55 0.19 17.91
C LEU A 254 -2.55 0.97 18.75
N ASP A 255 -1.59 0.27 19.33
CA ASP A 255 -0.42 0.88 19.96
C ASP A 255 0.45 1.54 18.88
N PRO A 256 0.57 2.90 18.85
CA PRO A 256 1.37 3.59 17.83
C PRO A 256 2.85 3.19 17.84
N GLY A 257 3.38 2.71 18.98
CA GLY A 257 4.76 2.22 19.10
C GLY A 257 5.02 0.92 18.34
N LYS A 258 3.96 0.19 17.96
CA LYS A 258 4.02 -1.07 17.20
C LYS A 258 3.66 -0.91 15.73
N VAL A 259 3.17 0.27 15.32
CA VAL A 259 2.65 0.52 13.97
C VAL A 259 3.74 1.10 13.07
N ASN A 260 3.99 0.45 11.93
CA ASN A 260 4.91 0.87 10.87
C ASN A 260 6.28 1.26 11.44
N VAL A 261 6.91 0.37 12.20
CA VAL A 261 8.09 0.70 13.03
C VAL A 261 9.31 1.13 12.20
N ASN A 262 9.31 0.79 10.91
CA ASN A 262 10.33 1.17 9.94
C ASN A 262 9.86 2.31 8.99
N GLY A 263 8.76 2.98 9.32
CA GLY A 263 8.10 3.95 8.46
C GLY A 263 7.09 3.28 7.52
N GLY A 264 6.18 4.06 6.95
CA GLY A 264 5.14 3.54 6.06
C GLY A 264 5.07 4.29 4.73
N ALA A 265 3.98 4.09 3.99
CA ALA A 265 3.84 4.54 2.60
C ALA A 265 3.90 6.06 2.38
N ILE A 266 3.67 6.90 3.41
CA ILE A 266 3.91 8.36 3.29
C ILE A 266 5.40 8.65 3.04
N ALA A 267 6.29 7.84 3.61
CA ALA A 267 7.73 7.94 3.41
C ALA A 267 8.21 7.02 2.29
N LEU A 268 7.77 5.77 2.28
CA LEU A 268 8.32 4.70 1.44
C LEU A 268 7.61 4.59 0.08
N GLY A 269 6.49 5.28 -0.09
CA GLY A 269 5.71 5.28 -1.33
C GLY A 269 4.62 4.21 -1.40
N HIS A 270 3.76 4.32 -2.40
CA HIS A 270 2.58 3.47 -2.58
C HIS A 270 2.43 2.94 -4.02
N PRO A 271 3.26 1.97 -4.45
CA PRO A 271 3.05 1.25 -5.72
C PRO A 271 1.78 0.40 -5.60
N VAL A 272 0.66 0.86 -6.16
CA VAL A 272 -0.71 0.39 -5.83
C VAL A 272 -0.84 -1.14 -5.82
N GLY A 273 -0.54 -1.82 -6.94
CA GLY A 273 -0.63 -3.27 -7.05
C GLY A 273 0.33 -4.05 -6.14
N ALA A 274 1.48 -3.48 -5.78
CA ALA A 274 2.51 -4.11 -4.96
C ALA A 274 2.36 -3.85 -3.46
N SER A 275 1.73 -2.75 -3.07
CA SER A 275 1.80 -2.22 -1.70
C SER A 275 1.32 -3.21 -0.64
N GLY A 276 0.24 -3.94 -0.91
CA GLY A 276 -0.24 -4.96 0.02
C GLY A 276 0.77 -6.11 0.25
N ALA A 277 1.56 -6.47 -0.75
CA ALA A 277 2.65 -7.44 -0.57
C ALA A 277 3.89 -6.80 0.06
N ARG A 278 4.17 -5.54 -0.27
CA ARG A 278 5.30 -4.78 0.28
C ARG A 278 5.21 -4.67 1.80
N ILE A 279 4.05 -4.27 2.34
CA ILE A 279 3.83 -4.19 3.80
C ILE A 279 3.82 -5.55 4.50
N LEU A 280 3.77 -6.66 3.77
CA LEU A 280 3.87 -8.01 4.35
C LEU A 280 5.34 -8.46 4.47
N VAL A 281 6.22 -7.92 3.64
CA VAL A 281 7.65 -8.26 3.61
C VAL A 281 8.45 -7.44 4.62
N THR A 282 8.03 -6.19 4.88
CA THR A 282 8.59 -5.28 5.89
C THR A 282 8.23 -5.69 7.31
#